data_AF-A0A920T408-F1
#
_entry.id   AF-A0A920T408-F1
#
_cell.length_a   1.000
_cell.length_b   1.000
_cell.length_c   1.000
_cell.angle_alpha   90.00
_cell.angle_beta   90.00
_cell.angle_gamma   90.00
#
_symmetry.space_group_name_H-M   'P 1'
#
loop_
_entity.id
_entity.type
_entity.pdbx_description
1 polymer ?
#
loop_
_entity_poly.entity_id
_entity_poly.type
_entity_poly.pdbx_seq_one_letter_code
_entity_poly.pdbx_strand_id
1 'polypeptide(L)'
;MTIAAAGPQIGTRVRPVERKGVDLVIALDTSISMDSKDVTPSRLEKAKFELGQLIRYLKGDRVAIIVFAGSSHLYLPLTTDYEAAMLFLNEIDTKMIPTQGTVLSSAMNTALNAFTNESDKFRVIS
;
A
#
# COMPACT_ATOMS: atom_id res chain seq x y z
N MET A 1 -10.35 -62.46 -15.98
CA MET A 1 -9.31 -61.58 -15.41
C MET A 1 -8.92 -60.59 -16.49
N THR A 2 -9.23 -59.31 -16.31
CA THR A 2 -8.92 -58.25 -17.26
C THR A 2 -7.96 -57.30 -16.55
N ILE A 3 -6.71 -57.27 -17.00
CA ILE A 3 -5.71 -56.30 -16.53
C ILE A 3 -5.93 -55.04 -17.35
N ALA A 4 -6.45 -53.98 -16.73
CA ALA A 4 -6.50 -52.65 -17.33
C ALA A 4 -5.31 -51.84 -16.81
N ALA A 5 -4.32 -51.58 -17.68
CA ALA A 5 -3.23 -50.67 -17.41
C ALA A 5 -3.68 -49.24 -17.73
N ALA A 6 -4.29 -48.55 -16.76
CA ALA A 6 -4.51 -47.11 -16.84
C ALA A 6 -3.25 -46.40 -16.36
N GLY A 7 -2.34 -46.09 -17.28
CA GLY A 7 -1.24 -45.17 -16.99
C GLY A 7 -1.82 -43.79 -16.66
N PRO A 8 -1.52 -43.18 -15.51
CA PRO A 8 -1.96 -41.82 -15.23
C PRO A 8 -1.27 -40.89 -16.23
N GLN A 9 -2.04 -40.32 -17.17
CA GLN A 9 -1.60 -39.14 -17.89
C GLN A 9 -1.52 -38.00 -16.88
N ILE A 10 -0.33 -37.81 -16.29
CA ILE A 10 0.06 -36.57 -15.64
C ILE A 10 0.24 -35.55 -16.78
N GLY A 11 -0.90 -35.08 -17.31
CA GLY A 11 -0.95 -33.87 -18.10
C GLY A 11 -0.71 -32.73 -17.12
N THR A 12 0.55 -32.35 -16.95
CA THR A 12 0.91 -31.13 -16.24
C THR A 12 0.34 -29.96 -17.03
N ARG A 13 -0.92 -29.63 -16.76
CA ARG A 13 -1.56 -28.44 -17.28
C ARG A 13 -0.91 -27.29 -16.52
N VAL A 14 0.17 -26.76 -17.09
CA VAL A 14 0.77 -25.50 -16.67
C VAL A 14 -0.32 -24.45 -16.90
N ARG A 15 -1.20 -24.26 -15.90
CA ARG A 15 -2.07 -23.11 -15.87
C ARG A 15 -1.16 -21.94 -15.58
N PRO A 16 -1.03 -20.95 -16.48
CA PRO A 16 -0.47 -19.67 -16.08
C PRO A 16 -1.35 -19.18 -14.92
N VAL A 17 -0.79 -19.14 -13.72
CA VAL A 17 -1.42 -18.40 -12.63
C VAL A 17 -1.23 -16.93 -13.03
N GLU A 18 -2.21 -16.36 -13.71
CA GLU A 18 -2.29 -14.91 -13.84
C GLU A 18 -2.40 -14.35 -12.42
N ARG A 19 -1.29 -13.80 -11.90
CA ARG A 19 -1.34 -13.01 -10.68
C ARG A 19 -2.14 -11.75 -11.01
N LYS A 20 -3.35 -11.66 -10.47
CA LYS A 20 -4.04 -10.38 -10.36
C LYS A 20 -3.28 -9.56 -9.33
N GLY A 21 -2.70 -8.43 -9.75
CA GLY A 21 -2.13 -7.45 -8.82
C GLY A 21 -3.17 -7.03 -7.81
N VAL A 22 -2.77 -6.85 -6.55
CA VAL A 22 -3.65 -6.37 -5.48
C VAL A 22 -3.46 -4.88 -5.25
N ASP A 23 -4.45 -4.25 -4.64
CA ASP A 23 -4.36 -2.87 -4.19
C ASP A 23 -3.91 -2.83 -2.72
N LEU A 24 -2.77 -2.21 -2.47
CA LEU A 24 -2.20 -2.02 -1.14
C LEU A 24 -2.36 -0.56 -0.72
N VAL A 25 -3.07 -0.32 0.39
CA VAL A 25 -3.16 1.00 1.01
C VAL A 25 -2.34 1.00 2.29
N ILE A 26 -1.37 1.91 2.35
CA ILE A 26 -0.52 2.13 3.52
C ILE A 26 -1.09 3.32 4.28
N ALA A 27 -1.52 3.11 5.52
CA ALA A 27 -1.87 4.19 6.44
C ALA A 27 -0.68 4.44 7.38
N LEU A 28 -0.03 5.59 7.23
CA LEU A 28 1.17 5.97 7.99
C LEU A 28 0.83 7.05 9.04
N ASP A 29 1.13 6.74 10.31
CA ASP A 29 1.02 7.70 11.41
C ASP A 29 2.12 8.77 11.29
N THR A 30 1.71 10.03 11.37
CA THR A 30 2.54 11.25 11.27
C THR A 30 2.34 12.15 12.50
N SER A 31 1.80 11.61 13.59
CA SER A 31 1.73 12.31 14.88
C SER A 31 3.13 12.65 15.40
N ILE A 32 3.25 13.71 16.19
CA ILE A 32 4.51 14.10 16.86
C ILE A 32 5.16 12.93 17.63
N SER A 33 4.37 11.97 18.12
CA SER A 33 4.90 10.78 18.81
C SER A 33 5.83 9.93 17.92
N MET A 34 5.72 10.04 16.60
CA MET A 34 6.53 9.34 15.61
C MET A 34 7.93 9.96 15.43
N ASP A 35 8.18 11.16 15.97
CA ASP A 35 9.53 11.74 16.08
C ASP A 35 10.36 11.10 17.20
N SER A 36 9.74 10.23 18.01
CA SER A 36 10.41 9.47 19.05
C SER A 36 11.62 8.69 18.52
N LYS A 37 12.73 8.77 19.26
CA LYS A 37 14.02 8.12 18.95
C LYS A 37 14.27 6.82 19.74
N ASP A 38 13.23 6.28 20.36
CA ASP A 38 13.27 4.94 20.97
C ASP A 38 13.55 3.84 19.94
N VAL A 39 13.33 4.15 18.66
CA VAL A 39 13.88 3.42 17.52
C VAL A 39 14.76 4.38 16.71
N THR A 40 15.95 3.93 16.30
CA THR A 40 16.89 4.75 15.51
C THR A 40 16.49 4.76 14.02
N PRO A 41 16.51 5.92 13.34
CA PRO A 41 16.79 7.27 13.86
C PRO A 41 15.56 7.96 14.49
N SER A 42 14.35 7.61 14.04
CA SER A 42 13.08 7.86 14.71
C SER A 42 12.07 6.76 14.31
N ARG A 43 10.94 6.66 14.99
CA ARG A 43 9.85 5.74 14.60
C ARG A 43 9.37 6.00 13.17
N LEU A 44 9.20 7.26 12.78
CA LEU A 44 8.77 7.63 11.42
C LEU A 44 9.79 7.19 10.38
N GLU A 45 11.07 7.50 10.60
CA GLU A 45 12.13 7.15 9.66
C GLU A 45 12.31 5.63 9.54
N LYS A 46 12.15 4.91 10.66
CA LYS A 46 12.13 3.45 10.64
C LYS A 46 10.95 2.91 9.84
N ALA A 47 9.75 3.46 10.03
CA ALA A 47 8.57 3.07 9.27
C ALA A 47 8.74 3.34 7.76
N LYS A 48 9.24 4.53 7.39
CA LYS A 48 9.57 4.88 6.00
C LYS A 48 10.58 3.90 5.39
N PHE A 49 11.61 3.53 6.15
CA PHE A 49 12.58 2.53 5.69
C PHE A 49 11.92 1.17 5.40
N GLU A 50 11.10 0.66 6.33
CA GLU A 50 10.43 -0.64 6.18
C GLU A 50 9.38 -0.64 5.06
N LEU A 51 8.58 0.42 4.96
CA LEU A 51 7.63 0.62 3.87
C LEU A 51 8.35 0.74 2.52
N GLY A 52 9.50 1.39 2.47
CA GLY A 52 10.31 1.45 1.26
C GLY A 52 10.83 0.08 0.83
N GLN A 53 11.19 -0.80 1.79
CA GLN A 53 11.50 -2.20 1.46
C GLN A 53 10.27 -2.93 0.92
N LEU A 54 9.11 -2.76 1.56
CA LEU A 54 7.85 -3.37 1.13
C LEU A 54 7.50 -2.98 -0.31
N ILE A 55 7.55 -1.69 -0.64
CA ILE A 55 7.24 -1.18 -1.99
C ILE A 55 8.17 -1.79 -3.03
N ARG A 56 9.47 -1.95 -2.74
CA ARG A 56 10.43 -2.59 -3.65
C ARG A 56 10.13 -4.06 -3.96
N TYR A 57 9.38 -4.75 -3.10
CA TYR A 57 9.00 -6.15 -3.33
C TYR A 57 7.68 -6.31 -4.08
N LEU A 58 6.92 -5.23 -4.29
CA LEU A 58 5.67 -5.26 -5.04
C LEU A 58 5.92 -5.61 -6.51
N LYS A 59 5.02 -6.40 -7.10
CA LYS A 59 5.13 -6.85 -8.49
C LYS A 59 3.77 -6.88 -9.17
N GLY A 60 3.43 -5.78 -9.83
CA GLY A 60 2.14 -5.61 -10.51
C GLY A 60 1.02 -5.18 -9.56
N ASP A 61 1.32 -5.00 -8.28
CA ASP A 61 0.41 -4.47 -7.26
C ASP A 61 0.37 -2.94 -7.34
N ARG A 62 -0.79 -2.35 -7.03
CA ARG A 62 -0.94 -0.89 -6.90
C ARG A 62 -0.74 -0.49 -5.45
N VAL A 63 -0.09 0.65 -5.21
CA VAL A 63 0.13 1.19 -3.86
C VAL A 63 -0.45 2.58 -3.73
N ALA A 64 -1.09 2.85 -2.60
CA ALA A 64 -1.51 4.18 -2.18
C ALA A 64 -1.02 4.45 -0.76
N ILE A 65 -0.84 5.72 -0.42
CA ILE A 65 -0.40 6.17 0.90
C ILE A 65 -1.40 7.16 1.47
N ILE A 66 -1.87 6.88 2.67
CA ILE A 66 -2.64 7.77 3.52
C ILE A 66 -1.75 8.19 4.68
N VAL A 67 -1.64 9.48 4.93
CA VAL A 67 -1.00 10.01 6.13
C VAL A 67 -2.07 10.39 7.14
N PHE A 68 -1.85 10.09 8.41
CA PHE A 68 -2.79 10.44 9.46
C PHE A 68 -2.11 10.88 10.76
N ALA A 69 -2.80 11.73 11.50
CA ALA A 69 -2.54 12.09 12.89
C ALA A 69 -3.90 12.31 13.56
N GLY A 70 -4.24 13.54 13.97
CA GLY A 70 -5.58 13.93 14.42
C GLY A 70 -6.62 14.03 13.31
N SER A 71 -6.18 14.14 12.05
CA SER A 71 -6.97 13.96 10.83
C SER A 71 -6.21 13.09 9.82
N SER A 72 -6.79 12.78 8.66
CA SER A 72 -6.13 11.95 7.64
C SER A 72 -6.37 12.47 6.22
N HIS A 73 -5.42 12.20 5.33
CA HIS A 73 -5.47 12.62 3.92
C HIS A 73 -4.89 11.53 3.01
N LEU A 74 -5.50 11.33 1.84
CA LEU A 74 -4.91 10.53 0.77
C LEU A 74 -3.74 11.32 0.16
N TYR A 75 -2.52 10.90 0.49
CA TYR A 75 -1.31 11.60 0.09
C TYR A 75 -0.79 11.13 -1.27
N LEU A 76 -0.86 9.82 -1.51
CA LEU A 76 -0.55 9.20 -2.79
C LEU A 76 -1.74 8.32 -3.22
N PRO A 77 -2.44 8.65 -4.31
CA PRO A 77 -3.44 7.76 -4.92
C PRO A 77 -2.85 6.43 -5.38
N LEU A 78 -3.70 5.43 -5.68
CA LEU A 78 -3.23 4.13 -6.14
C LEU A 78 -2.41 4.27 -7.42
N THR A 79 -1.20 3.71 -7.41
CA THR A 79 -0.30 3.75 -8.55
C THR A 79 0.53 2.47 -8.64
N THR A 80 0.95 2.11 -9.85
CA THR A 80 1.99 1.10 -10.10
C THR A 80 3.38 1.75 -10.28
N ASP A 81 3.47 3.08 -10.23
CA ASP A 81 4.73 3.80 -10.28
C ASP A 81 5.41 3.78 -8.91
N TYR A 82 6.27 2.77 -8.72
CA TYR A 82 6.98 2.56 -7.46
C TYR A 82 8.07 3.61 -7.20
N GLU A 83 8.62 4.23 -8.24
CA GLU A 83 9.59 5.32 -8.09
C GLU A 83 8.90 6.57 -7.54
N ALA A 84 7.73 6.92 -8.11
CA ALA A 84 6.88 7.96 -7.53
C ALA A 84 6.48 7.61 -6.10
N ALA A 85 6.07 6.36 -5.82
CA ALA A 85 5.73 5.96 -4.46
C ALA A 85 6.87 6.14 -3.45
N MET A 86 8.11 5.82 -3.85
CA MET A 86 9.31 6.05 -3.03
C MET A 86 9.58 7.53 -2.80
N LEU A 87 9.43 8.38 -3.83
CA LEU A 87 9.59 9.82 -3.69
C LEU A 87 8.59 10.41 -2.68
N PHE A 88 7.30 10.09 -2.84
CA PHE A 88 6.27 10.55 -1.91
C PHE A 88 6.52 10.03 -0.50
N LEU A 89 6.85 8.74 -0.33
CA LEU A 89 7.15 8.18 1.00
C LEU A 89 8.28 8.93 1.71
N ASN A 90 9.32 9.33 0.98
CA ASN A 90 10.49 10.02 1.55
C ASN A 90 10.17 11.45 2.03
N GLU A 91 9.22 12.13 1.39
CA GLU A 91 8.81 13.50 1.76
C GLU A 91 7.95 13.52 3.03
N ILE A 92 7.43 12.39 3.49
CA ILE A 92 6.54 12.34 4.66
C ILE A 92 7.27 12.76 5.95
N ASP A 93 6.67 13.72 6.65
CA ASP A 93 7.10 14.22 7.96
C ASP A 93 5.91 14.41 8.93
N THR A 94 6.19 14.70 10.21
CA THR A 94 5.17 14.89 11.25
C THR A 94 4.43 16.24 11.19
N LYS A 95 4.82 17.14 10.27
CA LYS A 95 4.24 18.46 10.09
C LYS A 95 3.18 18.49 8.99
N MET A 96 3.11 17.45 8.16
CA MET A 96 2.12 17.33 7.08
C MET A 96 0.66 17.41 7.56
N ILE A 97 0.37 16.92 8.77
CA ILE A 97 -0.96 17.02 9.37
C ILE A 97 -0.94 18.04 10.52
N PRO A 98 -1.54 19.24 10.35
CA PRO A 98 -1.55 20.24 11.41
C PRO A 98 -2.31 19.79 12.67
N THR A 99 -3.40 19.04 12.48
CA THR A 99 -4.20 18.50 13.58
C THR A 99 -3.51 17.29 14.19
N GLN A 100 -2.87 17.48 15.34
CA GLN A 100 -2.11 16.42 16.01
C GLN A 100 -3.00 15.50 16.86
N GLY A 101 -2.46 14.34 17.22
CA GLY A 101 -3.17 13.21 17.83
C GLY A 101 -3.02 11.95 16.98
N THR A 102 -3.66 10.85 17.38
CA THR A 102 -3.63 9.57 16.64
C THR A 102 -5.05 9.05 16.48
N VAL A 103 -5.66 9.32 15.32
CA VAL A 103 -7.06 8.99 15.02
C VAL A 103 -7.10 8.02 13.84
N LEU A 104 -6.86 6.75 14.13
CA LEU A 104 -6.86 5.68 13.12
C LEU A 104 -8.20 5.54 12.38
N SER A 105 -9.32 5.79 13.06
CA SER A 105 -10.65 5.76 12.43
C SER A 105 -10.78 6.76 11.28
N SER A 106 -10.10 7.90 11.37
CA SER A 106 -10.03 8.87 10.27
C SER A 106 -9.35 8.24 9.06
N ALA A 107 -8.21 7.59 9.24
CA ALA A 107 -7.46 6.94 8.17
C ALA A 107 -8.28 5.82 7.49
N MET A 108 -9.02 5.02 8.28
CA MET A 108 -9.91 3.98 7.75
C MET A 108 -11.01 4.57 6.87
N ASN A 109 -11.66 5.64 7.31
CA ASN A 109 -12.69 6.31 6.52
C ASN A 109 -12.12 6.89 5.22
N THR A 110 -10.92 7.48 5.28
CA THR A 110 -10.22 7.98 4.09
C THR A 110 -9.88 6.85 3.12
N ALA A 111 -9.44 5.69 3.60
CA ALA A 111 -9.18 4.51 2.78
C ALA A 111 -10.45 4.02 2.07
N LEU A 112 -11.55 3.87 2.82
CA LEU A 112 -12.84 3.45 2.26
C LEU A 112 -13.32 4.41 1.17
N ASN A 113 -13.17 5.72 1.39
CA ASN A 113 -13.54 6.74 0.41
C ASN A 113 -12.61 6.77 -0.82
N ALA A 114 -11.33 6.45 -0.66
CA ALA A 114 -10.40 6.37 -1.78
C ALA A 114 -10.75 5.20 -2.72
N PHE A 115 -11.08 4.04 -2.15
CA PHE A 115 -11.48 2.86 -2.92
C PHE A 115 -12.81 3.02 -3.65
N THR A 116 -13.82 3.65 -3.04
CA THR A 116 -15.13 3.84 -3.68
C THR A 116 -15.08 4.84 -4.84
N ASN A 117 -14.11 5.75 -4.86
CA ASN A 117 -13.98 6.76 -5.91
C ASN A 117 -13.10 6.33 -7.09
N GLU A 118 -12.27 5.29 -6.96
CA GLU A 118 -11.45 4.79 -8.07
C GLU A 118 -12.28 4.09 -9.15
N SER A 119 -13.42 3.48 -8.82
CA SER A 119 -14.31 2.91 -9.82
C SER A 119 -14.91 3.97 -10.77
N ASP A 120 -14.86 5.26 -10.41
CA ASP A 120 -15.54 6.36 -11.11
C ASP A 120 -14.62 7.47 -11.66
N LYS A 121 -13.28 7.35 -11.57
CA LYS A 121 -12.36 8.45 -11.93
C LYS A 121 -11.54 8.20 -13.19
N PHE A 122 -12.22 8.12 -14.33
CA PHE A 122 -11.67 8.68 -15.57
C PHE A 122 -12.19 10.12 -15.72
N ARG A 123 -11.42 11.11 -15.27
CA ARG A 123 -11.67 12.51 -15.63
C ARG A 123 -10.40 13.10 -16.23
N VAL A 124 -10.40 13.19 -17.55
CA VAL A 124 -9.52 14.09 -18.30
C VAL A 124 -10.07 15.49 -18.10
N ILE A 125 -9.26 16.42 -17.59
CA ILE A 125 -9.54 17.84 -17.65
C ILE A 125 -8.55 18.40 -18.67
N SER A 126 -9.08 18.94 -19.77
CA SER A 126 -8.33 19.71 -20.77
C SER A 126 -8.11 21.14 -20.31
#